data_AF-A0A968XLU5-F1
#
_entry.id   AF-A0A968XLU5-F1
#
_cell.length_a   1.000
_cell.length_b   1.000
_cell.length_c   1.000
_cell.angle_alpha   90.00
_cell.angle_beta   90.00
_cell.angle_gamma   90.00
#
_symmetry.space_group_name_H-M   'P 1'
#
loop_
_entity.id
_entity.type
_entity.pdbx_description
1 polymer ?
#
loop_
_entity_poly.entity_id
_entity_poly.type
_entity_poly.pdbx_seq_one_letter_code
_entity_poly.pdbx_strand_id
1 'polypeptide(L)'
;MAFRLLPREDEYFTLFSQMTAKMQEASNALVELTQGSSDNFEVVVKRIKDAEHSCDAITHEITTKLNKSFITPFDREDIYALSVALDDVLDYIDAGARAILMYNIKEITEHAKHLAKVIQGLTI
;
A
#
# COMPACT_ATOMS: atom_id res chain seq x y z
N MET A 1 6.47 36.67 -20.23
CA MET A 1 5.92 35.89 -19.10
C MET A 1 4.74 35.08 -19.64
N ALA A 2 4.91 33.77 -19.81
CA ALA A 2 3.80 32.93 -20.24
C ALA A 2 2.87 32.72 -19.04
N PHE A 3 1.64 33.24 -19.14
CA PHE A 3 0.56 32.86 -18.23
C PHE A 3 0.31 31.36 -18.39
N ARG A 4 0.77 30.56 -17.43
CA ARG A 4 0.40 29.15 -17.30
C ARG A 4 -0.99 29.09 -16.67
N LEU A 5 -2.01 29.05 -17.51
CA LEU A 5 -3.44 29.04 -17.12
C LEU A 5 -3.94 27.69 -16.60
N LEU A 6 -3.11 26.64 -16.65
CA LEU A 6 -3.49 25.30 -16.20
C LEU A 6 -2.48 24.80 -15.16
N PRO A 7 -2.90 24.49 -13.92
CA PRO A 7 -2.06 23.77 -12.98
C PRO A 7 -1.66 22.43 -13.60
N ARG A 8 -0.36 22.09 -13.57
CA ARG A 8 0.02 20.68 -13.76
C ARG A 8 -0.47 19.93 -12.53
N GLU A 9 -1.35 18.97 -12.71
CA GLU A 9 -1.76 18.08 -11.63
C GLU A 9 -0.65 17.04 -11.33
N ASP A 10 0.51 17.52 -10.84
CA ASP A 10 1.59 16.69 -10.28
C ASP A 10 1.16 15.96 -8.99
N GLU A 11 -0.03 16.30 -8.49
CA GLU A 11 -0.61 15.81 -7.26
C GLU A 11 -0.99 14.33 -7.34
N TYR A 12 -1.53 13.83 -8.46
CA TYR A 12 -1.83 12.40 -8.61
C TYR A 12 -0.57 11.54 -8.50
N PHE A 13 0.53 11.97 -9.14
CA PHE A 13 1.83 11.30 -9.02
C PHE A 13 2.39 11.37 -7.59
N THR A 14 2.11 12.46 -6.87
CA THR A 14 2.46 12.60 -5.45
C THR A 14 1.66 11.60 -4.61
N LEU A 15 0.35 11.47 -4.83
CA LEU A 15 -0.51 10.51 -4.13
C LEU A 15 -0.07 9.07 -4.42
N PHE A 16 0.22 8.72 -5.67
CA PHE A 16 0.78 7.40 -6.00
C PHE A 16 2.10 7.13 -5.28
N SER A 17 2.99 8.12 -5.19
CA SER A 17 4.26 7.99 -4.45
C SER A 17 4.03 7.79 -2.94
N GLN A 18 2.98 8.38 -2.38
CA GLN A 18 2.60 8.15 -0.98
C GLN A 18 2.04 6.74 -0.78
N MET A 19 1.21 6.23 -1.71
CA MET A 19 0.73 4.85 -1.67
C MET A 19 1.88 3.85 -1.74
N THR A 20 2.85 4.05 -2.65
CA THR A 20 4.01 3.14 -2.75
C THR A 20 4.90 3.21 -1.51
N ALA A 21 5.05 4.37 -0.87
CA ALA A 21 5.74 4.48 0.41
C ALA A 21 5.03 3.69 1.52
N LYS A 22 3.68 3.68 1.53
CA LYS A 22 2.89 2.86 2.46
C LYS A 22 3.02 1.37 2.18
N MET A 23 3.03 1.00 0.91
CA MET A 23 3.26 -0.37 0.47
C MET A 23 4.66 -0.87 0.91
N GLN A 24 5.70 -0.02 0.82
CA GLN A 24 7.04 -0.34 1.31
C GLN A 24 7.11 -0.45 2.85
N GLU A 25 6.40 0.41 3.57
CA GLU A 25 6.24 0.30 5.03
C GLU A 25 5.61 -1.04 5.43
N ALA A 26 4.51 -1.43 4.76
CA ALA A 26 3.80 -2.67 5.02
C ALA A 26 4.62 -3.91 4.64
N SER A 27 5.33 -3.89 3.50
CA SER A 27 6.16 -5.02 3.07
C SER A 27 7.37 -5.26 3.99
N ASN A 28 7.98 -4.18 4.49
CA ASN A 28 9.04 -4.26 5.50
C ASN A 28 8.53 -4.88 6.81
N ALA A 29 7.35 -4.44 7.26
CA ALA A 29 6.71 -5.00 8.46
C ALA A 29 6.30 -6.46 8.26
N LEU A 30 5.85 -6.87 7.06
CA LEU A 30 5.57 -8.27 6.75
C LEU A 30 6.83 -9.13 6.87
N VAL A 31 7.96 -8.66 6.35
CA VAL A 31 9.24 -9.38 6.49
C VAL A 31 9.65 -9.48 7.97
N GLU A 32 9.50 -8.41 8.75
CA GLU A 32 9.71 -8.43 10.21
C GLU A 32 8.81 -9.46 10.90
N LEU A 33 7.52 -9.50 10.55
CA LEU A 33 6.55 -10.46 11.09
C LEU A 33 6.98 -11.91 10.79
N THR A 34 7.38 -12.19 9.56
CA THR A 34 7.79 -13.56 9.16
C THR A 34 9.12 -14.02 9.75
N GLN A 35 9.98 -13.10 10.20
CA GLN A 35 11.29 -13.39 10.80
C GLN A 35 11.32 -13.28 12.33
N GLY A 36 10.32 -12.63 12.92
CA GLY A 36 10.22 -12.37 14.36
C GLY A 36 9.75 -13.56 15.20
N SER A 37 9.71 -13.33 16.52
CA SER A 37 9.07 -14.23 17.49
C SER A 37 7.59 -13.91 17.62
N SER A 38 6.75 -14.89 17.93
CA SER A 38 5.29 -14.69 18.10
C SER A 38 4.91 -13.62 19.12
N ASP A 39 5.80 -13.29 20.07
CA ASP A 39 5.56 -12.31 21.13
C ASP A 39 5.33 -10.89 20.63
N ASN A 40 5.77 -10.56 19.41
CA ASN A 40 5.59 -9.23 18.81
C ASN A 40 4.58 -9.18 17.67
N PHE A 41 3.94 -10.30 17.31
CA PHE A 41 3.10 -10.37 16.11
C PHE A 41 1.95 -9.37 16.13
N GLU A 42 1.24 -9.21 17.25
CA GLU A 42 0.14 -8.24 17.35
C GLU A 42 0.58 -6.81 17.05
N VAL A 43 1.75 -6.42 17.54
CA VAL A 43 2.31 -5.07 17.31
C VAL A 43 2.64 -4.87 15.84
N VAL A 44 3.27 -5.87 15.20
CA VAL A 44 3.68 -5.78 13.79
C VAL A 44 2.47 -5.83 12.86
N VAL A 45 1.49 -6.72 13.11
CA VAL A 45 0.24 -6.75 12.33
C VAL A 45 -0.53 -5.44 12.47
N LYS A 46 -0.57 -4.84 13.66
CA LYS A 46 -1.20 -3.53 13.84
C LYS A 46 -0.52 -2.46 12.97
N ARG A 47 0.82 -2.45 12.87
CA ARG A 47 1.54 -1.51 11.99
C ARG A 47 1.19 -1.71 10.51
N ILE A 48 1.06 -2.96 10.08
CA ILE A 48 0.61 -3.29 8.72
C ILE A 48 -0.81 -2.74 8.49
N LYS A 49 -1.72 -2.95 9.45
CA LYS A 49 -3.08 -2.44 9.36
C LYS A 49 -3.16 -0.91 9.35
N ASP A 50 -2.31 -0.24 10.13
CA ASP A 50 -2.23 1.22 10.14
C ASP A 50 -1.70 1.76 8.79
N ALA A 51 -0.79 1.04 8.14
CA ALA A 51 -0.30 1.36 6.80
C ALA A 51 -1.38 1.16 5.72
N GLU A 52 -2.16 0.08 5.82
CA GLU A 52 -3.32 -0.19 4.94
C GLU A 52 -4.36 0.91 5.04
N HIS A 53 -4.85 1.23 6.26
CA HIS A 53 -5.83 2.30 6.44
C HIS A 53 -5.35 3.66 5.92
N SER A 54 -4.04 3.91 5.98
CA SER A 54 -3.45 5.13 5.43
C SER A 54 -3.48 5.13 3.89
N CYS A 55 -3.32 3.97 3.26
CA CYS A 55 -3.41 3.80 1.81
C CYS A 55 -4.85 3.92 1.32
N ASP A 56 -5.83 3.28 1.99
CA ASP A 56 -7.26 3.43 1.70
C ASP A 56 -7.69 4.91 1.67
N ALA A 57 -7.19 5.69 2.63
CA ALA A 57 -7.47 7.11 2.70
C ALA A 57 -6.94 7.87 1.47
N ILE A 58 -5.75 7.50 0.97
CA ILE A 58 -5.17 8.06 -0.25
C ILE A 58 -5.96 7.61 -1.49
N THR A 59 -6.37 6.34 -1.56
CA THR A 59 -7.24 5.81 -2.63
C THR A 59 -8.57 6.56 -2.69
N HIS A 60 -9.16 6.85 -1.53
CA HIS A 60 -10.37 7.67 -1.42
C HIS A 60 -10.15 9.12 -1.86
N GLU A 61 -8.99 9.70 -1.53
CA GLU A 61 -8.60 11.03 -1.96
C GLU A 61 -8.46 11.12 -3.48
N ILE A 62 -7.76 10.17 -4.11
CA ILE A 62 -7.63 10.05 -5.57
C ILE A 62 -9.01 9.98 -6.21
N THR A 63 -9.88 9.09 -5.72
CA THR A 63 -11.24 8.92 -6.26
C THR A 63 -12.07 10.20 -6.11
N THR A 64 -11.98 10.88 -4.97
CA THR A 64 -12.68 12.15 -4.72
C THR A 64 -12.18 13.24 -5.67
N LYS A 65 -10.88 13.28 -5.94
CA LYS A 65 -10.26 14.24 -6.85
C LYS A 65 -10.65 13.97 -8.30
N LEU A 66 -10.63 12.71 -8.73
CA LEU A 66 -11.10 12.31 -10.07
C LEU A 66 -12.55 12.74 -10.33
N ASN A 67 -13.42 12.68 -9.31
CA ASN A 67 -14.81 13.12 -9.41
C ASN A 67 -14.98 14.64 -9.51
N LYS A 68 -13.96 15.42 -9.12
CA LYS A 68 -13.98 16.89 -9.09
C LYS A 68 -13.09 17.54 -10.16
N SER A 69 -12.14 16.80 -10.73
CA SER A 69 -11.23 17.27 -11.78
C SER A 69 -11.89 17.16 -13.16
N PHE A 70 -11.88 18.25 -13.92
CA PHE A 70 -12.36 18.27 -15.31
C PHE A 70 -11.27 17.88 -16.33
N ILE A 71 -10.00 18.06 -15.95
CA ILE A 71 -8.82 17.70 -16.74
C ILE A 71 -7.97 16.79 -15.85
N THR A 72 -7.45 15.70 -16.41
CA THR A 72 -6.55 14.76 -15.73
C THR A 72 -5.22 14.65 -16.49
N PRO A 73 -4.11 14.24 -15.84
CA PRO A 73 -2.80 14.17 -16.50
C PRO A 73 -2.69 13.04 -17.54
N PHE A 74 -3.50 12.00 -17.40
CA PHE A 74 -3.70 10.91 -18.34
C PHE A 74 -5.11 10.33 -18.14
N ASP A 75 -5.42 9.19 -18.75
CA ASP A 75 -6.77 8.60 -18.68
C ASP A 75 -7.23 8.42 -17.22
N ARG A 76 -8.44 8.87 -16.92
CA ARG A 76 -9.02 8.80 -15.59
C ARG A 76 -9.28 7.37 -15.14
N GLU A 77 -9.67 6.50 -16.07
CA GLU A 77 -9.90 5.08 -15.78
C GLU A 77 -8.58 4.43 -15.39
N ASP A 78 -7.47 4.80 -16.03
CA ASP A 78 -6.13 4.33 -15.67
C ASP A 78 -5.67 4.87 -14.30
N ILE A 79 -5.93 6.14 -13.98
CA ILE A 79 -5.61 6.70 -12.65
C ILE A 79 -6.34 5.92 -11.56
N TYR A 80 -7.65 5.68 -11.76
CA TYR A 80 -8.46 4.92 -10.81
C TYR A 80 -7.99 3.47 -10.71
N ALA A 81 -7.81 2.78 -11.83
CA ALA A 81 -7.37 1.39 -11.87
C ALA A 81 -6.00 1.22 -11.20
N LEU A 82 -5.06 2.15 -11.42
CA LEU A 82 -3.76 2.14 -10.76
C LEU A 82 -3.88 2.35 -9.25
N SER A 83 -4.73 3.29 -8.79
CA SER A 83 -4.94 3.46 -7.34
C SER A 83 -5.50 2.19 -6.69
N VAL A 84 -6.52 1.58 -7.29
CA VAL A 84 -7.11 0.34 -6.76
C VAL A 84 -6.10 -0.80 -6.76
N ALA A 85 -5.30 -0.95 -7.83
CA ALA A 85 -4.30 -2.00 -7.89
C ALA A 85 -3.18 -1.86 -6.84
N LEU A 86 -2.80 -0.61 -6.50
CA LEU A 86 -1.82 -0.36 -5.42
C LEU A 86 -2.41 -0.65 -4.03
N ASP A 87 -3.68 -0.28 -3.83
CA ASP A 87 -4.47 -0.55 -2.61
C ASP A 87 -4.59 -2.05 -2.36
N ASP A 88 -5.00 -2.81 -3.39
CA ASP A 88 -5.16 -4.26 -3.35
C ASP A 88 -3.89 -4.98 -2.86
N VAL A 89 -2.70 -4.54 -3.28
CA VAL A 89 -1.43 -5.13 -2.82
C VAL A 89 -1.28 -4.99 -1.31
N LEU A 90 -1.62 -3.83 -0.76
CA LEU A 90 -1.50 -3.54 0.66
C LEU A 90 -2.57 -4.30 1.46
N ASP A 91 -3.78 -4.41 0.94
CA ASP A 91 -4.85 -5.28 1.46
C ASP A 91 -4.44 -6.75 1.54
N TYR A 92 -3.76 -7.28 0.51
CA TYR A 92 -3.26 -8.65 0.55
C TYR A 92 -2.16 -8.85 1.58
N ILE A 93 -1.30 -7.85 1.80
CA ILE A 93 -0.30 -7.88 2.87
C ILE A 93 -0.99 -7.92 4.25
N ASP A 94 -1.97 -7.04 4.49
CA ASP A 94 -2.75 -7.01 5.74
C ASP A 94 -3.55 -8.30 5.96
N ALA A 95 -4.19 -8.83 4.93
CA ALA A 95 -4.90 -10.12 4.99
C ALA A 95 -3.97 -11.27 5.39
N GLY A 96 -2.78 -11.36 4.78
CA GLY A 96 -1.78 -12.37 5.14
C GLY A 96 -1.27 -12.22 6.57
N ALA A 97 -1.00 -10.98 7.00
CA ALA A 97 -0.56 -10.68 8.35
C ALA A 97 -1.61 -11.04 9.41
N ARG A 98 -2.88 -10.69 9.17
CA ARG A 98 -4.00 -11.05 10.05
C ARG A 98 -4.24 -12.55 10.10
N ALA A 99 -4.07 -13.26 8.99
CA ALA A 99 -4.21 -14.73 8.97
C ALA A 99 -3.21 -15.42 9.90
N ILE A 100 -1.98 -14.92 10.01
CA ILE A 100 -0.96 -15.44 10.94
C ILE A 100 -1.47 -15.40 12.38
N LEU A 101 -2.04 -14.26 12.80
CA LEU A 101 -2.62 -14.11 14.15
C LEU A 101 -3.88 -14.95 14.33
N MET A 102 -4.82 -14.86 13.39
CA MET A 102 -6.13 -15.51 13.47
C MET A 102 -6.01 -17.03 13.59
N TYR A 103 -5.05 -17.63 12.88
CA TYR A 103 -4.78 -19.06 12.96
C TYR A 103 -3.74 -19.45 14.02
N ASN A 104 -3.25 -18.49 14.82
CA ASN A 104 -2.24 -18.70 15.86
C ASN A 104 -1.00 -19.44 15.33
N ILE A 105 -0.52 -19.04 14.15
CA ILE A 105 0.67 -19.63 13.53
C ILE A 105 1.88 -19.18 14.33
N LYS A 106 2.57 -20.12 14.97
CA LYS A 106 3.77 -19.84 15.79
C LYS A 106 5.09 -19.95 15.03
N GLU A 107 5.10 -20.80 14.00
CA GLU A 107 6.28 -21.05 13.18
C GLU A 107 5.95 -20.76 11.72
N ILE A 108 6.60 -19.75 11.16
CA ILE A 108 6.45 -19.37 9.75
C ILE A 108 7.43 -20.21 8.92
N THR A 109 6.92 -20.85 7.86
CA THR A 109 7.75 -21.68 6.97
C THR A 109 8.75 -20.84 6.18
N GLU A 110 9.86 -21.46 5.77
CA GLU A 110 10.86 -20.79 4.92
C GLU A 110 10.28 -20.32 3.58
N HIS A 111 9.28 -21.02 3.04
CA HIS A 111 8.58 -20.61 1.82
C HIS A 111 7.80 -19.30 2.01
N ALA A 112 7.09 -19.15 3.13
CA ALA A 112 6.37 -17.92 3.45
C ALA A 112 7.32 -16.74 3.70
N LYS A 113 8.45 -16.97 4.39
CA LYS A 113 9.51 -15.97 4.55
C LYS A 113 10.08 -15.51 3.21
N HIS A 114 10.32 -16.46 2.28
CA HIS A 114 10.82 -16.13 0.96
C HIS A 114 9.80 -15.32 0.16
N LEU A 115 8.51 -15.69 0.21
CA LEU A 115 7.44 -14.94 -0.44
C LEU A 115 7.37 -13.49 0.09
N ALA A 116 7.46 -13.29 1.40
CA ALA A 116 7.50 -11.94 1.98
C ALA A 116 8.67 -11.10 1.44
N LYS A 117 9.86 -11.70 1.27
CA LYS A 117 11.02 -11.03 0.66
C LYS A 117 10.81 -10.70 -0.82
N VAL A 118 10.13 -11.56 -1.57
CA VAL A 118 9.78 -11.27 -2.98
C VAL A 118 8.86 -10.05 -3.04
N ILE A 119 7.84 -9.99 -2.18
CA ILE A 119 6.93 -8.83 -2.09
C ILE A 119 7.72 -7.56 -1.75
N GLN A 120 8.56 -7.61 -0.71
CA GLN A 120 9.42 -6.48 -0.33
C GLN A 120 10.35 -6.02 -1.48
N GLY A 121 10.90 -6.95 -2.25
CA GLY A 121 11.78 -6.63 -3.38
C GLY A 121 11.07 -5.98 -4.57
N LEU A 122 9.74 -6.07 -4.66
CA LEU A 122 8.94 -5.39 -5.69
C LEU A 122 8.50 -3.98 -5.26
N THR A 123 8.58 -3.68 -3.96
CA THR A 123 8.29 -2.36 -3.39
C THR A 123 9.60 -1.56 -3.29
N ILE A 124 10.10 -1.03 -4.43
CA ILE A 124 11.32 -0.19 -4.49
C ILE A 124 10.96 1.26 -4.77
#